data_AF-A0A920SRA3-F1
#
_entry.id   AF-A0A920SRA3-F1
#
_cell.length_a   1.000
_cell.length_b   1.000
_cell.length_c   1.000
_cell.angle_alpha   90.00
_cell.angle_beta   90.00
_cell.angle_gamma   90.00
#
_symmetry.space_group_name_H-M   'P 1'
#
loop_
_entity.id
_entity.type
_entity.pdbx_description
1 polymer ?
#
loop_
_entity_poly.entity_id
_entity_poly.type
_entity_poly.pdbx_seq_one_letter_code
_entity_poly.pdbx_strand_id
1 'polypeptide(L)'
;MLPGGEAITLEIVRHPGGAVILALDEQERVCLLRQFRHAAGGWIWELPAGVIEPGEEPIETAKRELARKPGLKQSTGSHWGLPCLRRVSAVRSSSCSGPEA
;
A
#
# COMPACT_ATOMS: atom_id res chain seq x y z
N MET A 1 -28.96 7.97 -8.53
CA MET A 1 -30.29 7.41 -8.22
C MET A 1 -30.09 6.10 -7.49
N LEU A 2 -30.69 5.93 -6.31
CA LEU A 2 -30.73 4.65 -5.61
C LEU A 2 -31.81 3.74 -6.23
N PRO A 3 -31.82 2.41 -5.94
CA PRO A 3 -32.83 1.47 -6.44
C PRO A 3 -34.30 1.76 -6.04
N GLY A 4 -34.59 2.88 -5.38
CA GLY A 4 -35.94 3.36 -5.05
C GLY A 4 -36.36 4.64 -5.78
N GLY A 5 -35.56 5.15 -6.72
CA GLY A 5 -35.89 6.38 -7.48
C GLY A 5 -35.64 7.70 -6.75
N GLU A 6 -35.25 7.65 -5.47
CA GLU A 6 -34.93 8.85 -4.70
C GLU A 6 -33.58 9.47 -5.14
N ALA A 7 -33.60 10.78 -5.33
CA ALA A 7 -32.40 11.56 -5.60
C ALA A 7 -31.73 11.93 -4.28
N ILE A 8 -30.44 11.58 -4.16
CA ILE A 8 -29.61 11.94 -3.00
C ILE A 8 -28.37 12.68 -3.48
N THR A 9 -27.87 13.56 -2.63
CA THR A 9 -26.55 14.19 -2.81
C THR A 9 -25.50 13.31 -2.14
N LEU A 10 -24.47 12.92 -2.89
CA LEU A 10 -23.32 12.15 -2.40
C LEU A 10 -22.05 12.99 -2.56
N GLU A 11 -21.28 13.10 -1.49
CA GLU A 11 -19.92 13.61 -1.56
C GLU A 11 -18.96 12.45 -1.84
N ILE A 12 -18.22 12.53 -2.94
CA ILE A 12 -17.32 11.46 -3.39
C ILE A 12 -15.89 11.99 -3.46
N VAL A 13 -14.99 11.40 -2.67
CA VAL A 13 -13.55 11.62 -2.78
C VAL A 13 -12.96 10.56 -3.70
N ARG A 14 -12.46 10.98 -4.87
CA ARG A 14 -11.78 10.08 -5.82
C ARG A 14 -10.30 9.94 -5.44
N HIS A 15 -9.88 8.72 -5.14
CA HIS A 15 -8.48 8.38 -4.88
C HIS A 15 -7.89 7.64 -6.08
N PRO A 16 -6.66 7.96 -6.55
CA PRO A 16 -6.01 7.31 -7.71
C PRO A 16 -5.81 5.79 -7.53
N GLY A 17 -5.93 5.32 -6.30
CA GLY A 17 -5.68 3.95 -5.90
C GLY A 17 -4.30 3.82 -5.26
N GLY A 18 -4.08 2.72 -4.58
CA GLY A 18 -2.82 2.40 -3.95
C GLY A 18 -2.49 0.92 -4.11
N ALA A 19 -1.22 0.61 -3.91
CA ALA A 19 -0.73 -0.74 -3.81
C ALA A 19 -0.12 -0.95 -2.42
N VAL A 20 -0.32 -2.15 -1.89
CA VAL A 20 0.28 -2.61 -0.64
C VAL A 20 1.08 -3.89 -0.88
N ILE A 21 2.21 -4.08 -0.21
CA ILE A 21 3.03 -5.28 -0.29
C ILE A 21 3.04 -6.05 1.03
N LEU A 22 2.75 -7.35 0.95
CA LEU A 22 3.07 -8.28 2.03
C LEU A 22 4.45 -8.88 1.75
N ALA A 23 5.44 -8.47 2.55
CA ALA A 23 6.82 -8.95 2.47
C ALA A 23 7.10 -9.91 3.64
N LEU A 24 7.46 -11.15 3.30
CA LEU A 24 7.79 -12.22 4.25
C LEU A 24 9.27 -12.60 4.18
N ASP A 25 9.89 -12.72 5.36
CA ASP A 25 11.25 -13.24 5.50
C ASP A 25 11.33 -14.77 5.55
N GLU A 26 12.54 -15.29 5.72
CA GLU A 26 12.83 -16.72 5.78
C GLU A 26 12.15 -17.42 6.97
N GLN A 27 11.79 -16.67 8.01
CA GLN A 27 11.11 -17.14 9.21
C GLN A 27 9.60 -16.84 9.17
N GLU A 28 9.06 -16.49 8.01
CA GLU A 28 7.65 -16.12 7.80
C GLU A 28 7.18 -14.92 8.62
N ARG A 29 8.11 -14.03 9.00
CA ARG A 29 7.78 -12.76 9.67
C ARG A 29 7.42 -11.69 8.66
N VAL A 30 6.50 -10.81 9.02
CA VAL A 30 5.98 -9.73 8.15
C VAL A 30 6.76 -8.44 8.36
N CYS A 31 7.21 -7.82 7.27
CA CYS A 31 7.76 -6.46 7.31
C CYS A 31 6.63 -5.44 7.53
N LEU A 32 6.67 -4.74 8.66
CA LEU A 32 5.73 -3.67 9.01
C LEU A 32 6.45 -2.34 9.21
N LEU A 33 5.71 -1.26 8.98
CA LEU A 33 6.14 0.11 9.18
C LEU A 33 5.41 0.70 10.38
N ARG A 34 6.14 1.42 11.23
CA ARG A 34 5.53 2.29 12.25
C ARG A 34 5.41 3.69 11.65
N GLN A 35 4.20 4.10 11.29
CA GLN A 35 3.96 5.39 10.65
C GLN A 35 2.92 6.21 11.41
N PHE A 36 3.17 7.51 11.55
CA PHE A 36 2.20 8.44 12.11
C PHE A 36 1.17 8.81 11.03
N ARG A 37 -0.12 8.63 11.33
CA ARG A 37 -1.23 9.03 10.47
C ARG A 37 -2.05 10.10 11.18
N HIS A 38 -2.03 11.32 10.64
CA HIS A 38 -2.83 12.42 11.18
C HIS A 38 -4.33 12.08 11.25
N ALA A 39 -4.87 11.43 10.22
CA ALA A 39 -6.27 11.00 10.20
C ALA A 39 -6.62 9.99 11.30
N ALA A 40 -5.65 9.20 11.76
CA ALA A 40 -5.81 8.27 12.88
C ALA A 40 -5.38 8.88 14.23
N GLY A 41 -4.90 10.13 14.25
CA GLY A 41 -4.43 10.82 15.45
C GLY A 41 -3.22 10.17 16.13
N GLY A 42 -2.46 9.31 15.45
CA GLY A 42 -1.42 8.54 16.13
C GLY A 42 -0.55 7.66 15.24
N TRP A 43 0.32 6.89 15.90
CA TRP A 43 1.19 5.90 15.26
C TRP A 43 0.46 4.58 15.04
N ILE A 44 0.47 4.10 13.80
CA ILE A 44 -0.08 2.81 13.42
C ILE A 44 1.01 1.90 12.85
N TRP A 45 0.78 0.59 12.95
CA TRP A 45 1.56 -0.40 12.22
C TRP A 45 0.87 -0.65 10.89
N GLU A 46 1.58 -0.45 9.78
CA GLU A 46 1.04 -0.64 8.43
C GLU A 46 1.99 -1.46 7.57
N LEU A 47 1.45 -2.17 6.59
CA LEU A 47 2.26 -2.75 5.52
C LEU A 47 2.85 -1.62 4.66
N PRO A 48 4.02 -1.82 4.03
CA PRO A 48 4.50 -0.87 3.04
C PRO A 48 3.46 -0.73 1.92
N ALA A 49 3.04 0.51 1.71
CA ALA A 49 2.02 0.86 0.76
C ALA A 49 2.27 2.25 0.20
N GLY A 50 1.76 2.51 -0.99
CA GLY A 50 1.83 3.84 -1.60
C GLY A 50 0.80 4.01 -2.70
N VAL A 51 0.76 5.24 -3.21
CA VAL A 51 -0.11 5.64 -4.30
C VAL A 51 0.46 5.11 -5.60
N ILE A 52 -0.43 4.60 -6.46
CA ILE A 52 -0.06 4.16 -7.80
C ILE A 52 0.16 5.40 -8.66
N GLU A 53 1.35 5.52 -9.25
CA GLU A 53 1.66 6.62 -10.17
C GLU A 53 1.03 6.37 -11.54
N PRO A 54 0.77 7.42 -12.35
CA PRO A 54 0.21 7.26 -13.69
C PRO A 54 1.05 6.30 -14.56
N GLY A 55 0.41 5.24 -15.07
CA GLY A 55 1.06 4.23 -15.91
C GLY A 55 1.87 3.17 -15.15
N GLU A 56 1.87 3.19 -13.81
CA GLU A 56 2.55 2.19 -12.99
C GLU A 56 1.62 0.99 -12.71
N GLU A 57 2.14 -0.23 -12.87
CA GLU A 57 1.44 -1.43 -12.42
C GLU A 57 1.50 -1.54 -10.89
N PRO A 58 0.43 -2.02 -10.21
CA PRO A 58 0.40 -2.08 -8.75
C PRO A 58 1.60 -2.79 -8.11
N ILE A 59 2.14 -3.82 -8.77
CA ILE A 59 3.31 -4.55 -8.28
C ILE A 59 4.58 -3.70 -8.31
N GLU A 60 4.73 -2.80 -9.28
CA GLU A 60 5.88 -1.91 -9.39
C GLU A 60 5.81 -0.81 -8.33
N THR A 61 4.62 -0.24 -8.11
CA THR A 61 4.35 0.66 -6.96
C THR A 61 4.75 -0.01 -5.64
N ALA A 62 4.30 -1.24 -5.42
CA ALA A 62 4.52 -1.95 -4.18
C ALA A 62 6.01 -2.25 -3.92
N LYS A 63 6.76 -2.63 -4.97
CA LYS A 63 8.23 -2.81 -4.92
C LYS A 63 8.97 -1.50 -4.64
N ARG A 64 8.57 -0.41 -5.31
CA ARG A 64 9.15 0.92 -5.14
C ARG A 64 8.99 1.42 -3.70
N GLU A 65 7.81 1.26 -3.12
CA GLU A 65 7.54 1.66 -1.74
C GLU A 65 8.30 0.81 -0.72
N LEU A 66 8.44 -0.49 -0.98
CA LEU A 66 9.28 -1.36 -0.17
C LEU A 66 10.75 -0.90 -0.19
N ALA A 67 11.30 -0.60 -1.37
CA ALA A 67 12.69 -0.16 -1.53
C ALA A 67 12.99 1.21 -0.91
N ARG A 68 11.97 2.07 -0.74
CA ARG A 68 12.13 3.41 -0.15
C ARG A 68 12.38 3.38 1.35
N LYS A 69 12.15 2.25 2.04
CA LYS A 69 12.25 2.19 3.49
C LYS A 69 13.71 1.99 3.95
N PRO A 70 14.28 2.95 4.69
CA PRO A 70 15.66 2.82 5.19
C PRO A 70 15.76 1.63 6.14
N GLY A 71 16.74 0.76 5.90
CA GLY A 71 16.91 -0.53 6.59
C GLY A 71 16.70 -1.74 5.68
N LEU A 72 16.00 -1.58 4.55
CA LEU A 72 15.95 -2.55 3.46
C LEU A 72 17.07 -2.31 2.45
N LYS A 73 18.26 -1.89 2.88
CA LYS A 73 19.48 -1.89 2.05
C LYS A 73 20.34 -3.06 2.48
N GLN A 74 20.93 -3.74 1.51
CA GLN A 74 21.68 -4.99 1.63
C GLN A 74 22.67 -4.94 2.80
N SER A 75 22.32 -5.53 3.95
CA SER A 75 23.30 -5.80 5.00
C SER A 75 23.89 -7.19 4.74
N THR A 76 25.03 -7.20 4.05
CA THR A 76 25.96 -8.33 4.11
C THR A 76 26.53 -8.33 5.53
N GLY A 77 26.08 -9.28 6.35
CA GLY A 77 26.52 -9.44 7.74
C GLY A 77 25.47 -8.98 8.76
N SER A 78 25.08 -9.92 9.62
CA SER A 78 24.45 -9.69 10.93
C SER A 78 23.07 -8.99 10.91
N HIS A 79 22.06 -9.81 10.64
CA HIS A 79 20.68 -9.79 11.16
C HIS A 79 19.60 -8.85 10.61
N TRP A 80 19.86 -7.86 9.75
CA TRP A 80 18.75 -7.12 9.08
C TRP A 80 19.13 -6.65 7.68
N GLY A 81 19.47 -7.63 6.83
CA GLY A 81 19.80 -7.40 5.42
C GLY A 81 18.67 -7.82 4.49
N LEU A 82 18.81 -7.49 3.21
CA LEU A 82 17.85 -7.81 2.14
C LEU A 82 17.75 -9.28 1.63
N PRO A 83 18.25 -10.37 2.26
CA PRO A 83 17.89 -11.72 1.80
C PRO A 83 16.40 -12.08 2.02
N CYS A 84 15.70 -11.27 2.81
CA CYS A 84 14.43 -11.58 3.47
C CYS A 84 13.15 -11.51 2.60
N LEU A 85 13.21 -11.66 1.28
CA LEU A 85 11.99 -11.57 0.45
C LEU A 85 11.73 -12.89 -0.26
N ARG A 86 11.07 -13.81 0.44
CA ARG A 86 10.68 -15.11 -0.11
C ARG A 86 9.39 -15.03 -0.93
N ARG A 87 8.46 -14.15 -0.52
CA ARG A 87 7.17 -13.97 -1.17
C ARG A 87 6.73 -12.53 -1.08
N VAL A 88 6.27 -12.02 -2.21
CA VAL A 88 5.73 -10.69 -2.41
C VAL A 88 4.37 -10.83 -3.06
N SER A 89 3.35 -10.23 -2.45
CA SER A 89 2.03 -10.13 -3.05
C SER A 89 1.57 -8.68 -2.95
N ALA A 90 1.19 -8.12 -4.11
CA ALA A 90 0.66 -6.77 -4.20
C ALA A 90 -0.86 -6.83 -4.34
N VAL A 91 -1.57 -6.02 -3.55
CA VAL A 91 -3.02 -5.86 -3.66
C VAL A 91 -3.32 -4.42 -4.06
N ARG A 92 -4.12 -4.26 -5.11
CA ARG A 92 -4.63 -2.95 -5.56
C ARG A 92 -5.84 -2.58 -4.72
N SER A 93 -5.87 -1.37 -4.15
CA SER A 93 -7.11 -0.81 -3.63
C SER A 93 -8.06 -0.54 -4.79
N SER A 94 -9.33 -0.94 -4.69
CA SER A 94 -10.35 -0.64 -5.70
C SER A 94 -10.35 0.86 -6.04
N SER A 95 -10.02 1.21 -7.28
CA SER A 95 -10.23 2.56 -7.80
C SER A 95 -11.74 2.83 -7.81
N CYS A 96 -12.17 3.96 -7.25
CA CYS A 96 -13.54 4.42 -7.45
C CYS A 96 -13.71 4.93 -8.88
N SER A 97 -13.91 4.01 -9.83
CA SER A 97 -14.32 4.33 -11.20
C SER A 97 -15.83 4.57 -11.22
N GLY A 98 -16.26 5.73 -10.70
CA GLY A 98 -17.58 6.28 -11.00
C GLY A 98 -17.57 6.92 -12.39
N PRO A 99 -18.71 6.96 -13.12
CA PRO A 99 -18.80 7.62 -14.42
C PRO A 99 -18.26 9.05 -14.31
N GLU A 100 -17.52 9.46 -15.34
CA GLU A 100 -17.17 10.88 -15.54
C GLU A 100 -18.49 11.65 -15.68
N ALA A 101 -18.62 12.72 -14.90
CA ALA A 101 -19.70 13.68 -15.02
C ALA A 101 -19.32 14.73 -16.06
#